data_AF-A0A7Y8X438-F1
#
_entry.id   AF-A0A7Y8X438-F1
#
_cell.length_a   1.000
_cell.length_b   1.000
_cell.length_c   1.000
_cell.angle_alpha   90.00
_cell.angle_beta   90.00
_cell.angle_gamma   90.00
#
_symmetry.space_group_name_H-M   'P 1'
#
loop_
_entity.id
_entity.type
_entity.pdbx_description
1 polymer ?
#
loop_
_entity_poly.entity_id
_entity_poly.type
_entity_poly.pdbx_seq_one_letter_code
_entity_poly.pdbx_strand_id
1 'polypeptide(L)'
;MRRLVPLLFATVTAACLAAVPAAAEPASSTAAPAAVSTFEGSNCPANSLCLYRDYHFTGGGIALKAGDHLPWLGAYGFNDQMSSWSNDTGSVCYWWTDAYSGGVGHDIKNGYRVNVLPSENDTASSVRCY
;
A
#
# COMPACT_ATOMS: atom_id res chain seq x y z
N MET A 1 -10.71 40.86 -87.24
CA MET A 1 -10.33 41.43 -85.93
C MET A 1 -11.07 40.66 -84.86
N ARG A 2 -10.40 39.74 -84.16
CA ARG A 2 -11.00 38.76 -83.24
C ARG A 2 -10.19 38.74 -81.94
N ARG A 3 -10.93 38.69 -80.83
CA ARG A 3 -10.60 39.00 -79.43
C ARG A 3 -9.60 38.02 -78.79
N LEU A 4 -8.82 38.48 -77.81
CA LEU A 4 -8.13 37.64 -76.82
C LEU A 4 -8.60 38.00 -75.41
N VAL A 5 -8.92 36.95 -74.65
CA VAL A 5 -9.52 36.89 -73.31
C VAL A 5 -8.40 36.71 -72.26
N PRO A 6 -8.50 37.28 -71.06
CA PRO A 6 -7.46 37.17 -70.03
C PRO A 6 -7.58 35.85 -69.25
N LEU A 7 -6.46 35.29 -68.82
CA LEU A 7 -6.42 34.14 -67.90
C LEU A 7 -5.87 34.60 -66.54
N LEU A 8 -6.74 34.61 -65.54
CA LEU A 8 -6.42 34.78 -64.12
C LEU A 8 -5.86 33.45 -63.58
N PHE A 9 -4.69 33.49 -62.93
CA PHE A 9 -4.18 32.38 -62.14
C PHE A 9 -4.60 32.56 -60.67
N ALA A 10 -5.39 31.62 -60.16
CA ALA A 10 -5.72 31.48 -58.74
C ALA A 10 -4.80 30.42 -58.12
N THR A 11 -4.00 30.80 -57.13
CA THR A 11 -3.17 29.88 -56.32
C THR A 11 -3.91 29.49 -55.05
N VAL A 12 -4.16 28.19 -54.90
CA VAL A 12 -4.77 27.57 -53.72
C VAL A 12 -3.67 27.22 -52.71
N THR A 13 -3.71 27.76 -51.50
CA THR A 13 -2.84 27.38 -50.39
C THR A 13 -3.52 26.30 -49.54
N ALA A 14 -2.92 25.10 -49.49
CA ALA A 14 -3.35 23.98 -48.66
C ALA A 14 -2.71 24.08 -47.26
N ALA A 15 -3.54 24.06 -46.21
CA ALA A 15 -3.11 24.04 -44.82
C ALA A 15 -3.09 22.59 -44.29
N CYS A 16 -1.92 22.08 -43.91
CA CYS A 16 -1.78 20.78 -43.25
C CYS A 16 -1.96 20.96 -41.73
N LEU A 17 -3.00 20.33 -41.15
CA LEU A 17 -3.14 20.17 -39.71
C LEU A 17 -2.21 19.04 -39.23
N ALA A 18 -1.27 19.35 -38.35
CA ALA A 18 -0.46 18.37 -37.64
C ALA A 18 -1.26 17.79 -36.46
N ALA A 19 -1.50 16.47 -36.48
CA ALA A 19 -2.11 15.74 -35.37
C ALA A 19 -1.09 15.54 -34.24
N VAL A 20 -1.41 16.02 -33.04
CA VAL A 20 -0.59 15.85 -31.83
C VAL A 20 -0.92 14.47 -31.22
N PRO A 21 0.07 13.62 -30.87
CA PRO A 21 -0.20 12.35 -30.21
C PRO A 21 -0.69 12.59 -28.78
N ALA A 22 -1.84 12.01 -28.44
CA ALA A 22 -2.38 12.01 -27.08
C ALA A 22 -1.45 11.23 -26.15
N ALA A 23 -0.90 11.91 -25.14
CA ALA A 23 -0.16 11.27 -24.07
C ALA A 23 -1.11 10.39 -23.25
N ALA A 24 -0.78 9.11 -23.11
CA ALA A 24 -1.51 8.20 -22.24
C ALA A 24 -1.36 8.65 -20.77
N GLU A 25 -2.49 8.96 -20.13
CA GLU A 25 -2.52 9.28 -18.70
C GLU A 25 -2.13 8.03 -17.88
N PRO A 26 -1.31 8.17 -16.83
CA PRO A 26 -0.99 7.06 -15.95
C PRO A 26 -2.28 6.58 -15.27
N ALA A 27 -2.62 5.32 -15.49
CA ALA A 27 -3.71 4.66 -14.79
C ALA A 27 -3.45 4.72 -13.29
N SER A 28 -4.25 5.51 -12.58
CA SER A 28 -4.28 5.51 -11.13
C SER A 28 -4.76 4.13 -10.67
N SER A 29 -3.83 3.28 -10.25
CA SER A 29 -4.16 2.05 -9.53
C SER A 29 -4.72 2.46 -8.18
N THR A 30 -6.05 2.48 -8.08
CA THR A 30 -6.73 2.47 -6.78
C THR A 30 -6.37 1.14 -6.13
N ALA A 31 -5.36 1.15 -5.27
CA ALA A 31 -4.97 -0.02 -4.49
C ALA A 31 -6.21 -0.56 -3.78
N ALA A 32 -6.51 -1.84 -3.97
CA ALA A 32 -7.58 -2.51 -3.23
C ALA A 32 -7.33 -2.33 -1.72
N PRO A 33 -8.39 -2.16 -0.91
CA PRO A 33 -8.21 -2.10 0.53
C PRO A 33 -7.46 -3.35 1.01
N ALA A 34 -6.44 -3.15 1.85
CA ALA A 34 -5.67 -4.23 2.44
C ALA A 34 -6.63 -5.28 3.02
N ALA A 35 -6.50 -6.54 2.58
CA ALA A 35 -7.34 -7.63 3.04
C ALA A 35 -6.85 -8.11 4.41
N VAL A 36 -7.11 -7.29 5.43
CA VAL A 36 -6.78 -7.60 6.82
C VAL A 36 -7.63 -8.79 7.26
N SER A 37 -6.99 -9.81 7.81
CA SER A 37 -7.67 -10.97 8.39
C SER A 37 -7.46 -11.02 9.89
N THR A 38 -8.46 -11.46 10.63
CA THR A 38 -8.32 -11.80 12.05
C THR A 38 -8.16 -13.30 12.22
N PHE A 39 -7.50 -13.72 13.30
CA PHE A 39 -7.31 -15.13 13.63
C PHE A 39 -7.36 -15.33 15.15
N GLU A 40 -7.57 -16.57 15.59
CA GLU A 40 -7.72 -16.94 17.00
C GLU A 40 -6.56 -17.82 17.49
N GLY A 41 -6.23 -17.70 18.78
CA GLY A 41 -5.17 -18.47 19.43
C GLY A 41 -3.81 -18.27 18.75
N SER A 42 -3.18 -19.37 18.32
CA SER A 42 -1.88 -19.36 17.63
C SER A 42 -1.99 -19.64 16.13
N ASN A 43 -3.19 -19.60 15.55
CA ASN A 43 -3.45 -20.00 14.18
C ASN A 43 -3.11 -18.89 13.16
N CYS A 44 -1.86 -18.42 13.18
CA CYS A 44 -1.39 -17.42 12.22
C CYS A 44 -1.50 -17.96 10.79
N PRO A 45 -2.21 -17.26 9.89
CA PRO A 45 -2.35 -17.69 8.51
C PRO A 45 -0.99 -17.78 7.80
N ALA A 46 -0.83 -18.76 6.91
CA ALA A 46 0.40 -18.94 6.15
C ALA A 46 0.75 -17.71 5.30
N ASN A 47 2.05 -17.43 5.15
CA ASN A 47 2.58 -16.29 4.39
C ASN A 47 2.03 -14.94 4.88
N SER A 48 2.04 -14.72 6.20
CA SER A 48 1.51 -13.52 6.83
C SER A 48 2.47 -12.95 7.88
N LEU A 49 2.31 -11.66 8.14
CA LEU A 49 2.69 -11.03 9.40
C LEU A 49 1.52 -11.22 10.34
N CYS A 50 1.74 -11.74 11.54
CA CYS A 50 0.73 -11.86 12.57
C CYS A 50 1.14 -11.00 13.76
N LEU A 51 0.26 -10.09 14.16
CA LEU A 51 0.33 -9.34 15.40
C LEU A 51 -0.60 -10.05 16.39
N TYR A 52 -0.05 -10.49 17.52
CA TYR A 52 -0.76 -11.27 18.53
C TYR A 52 -1.07 -10.41 19.75
N ARG A 53 -2.25 -10.63 20.34
CA ARG A 53 -2.67 -9.94 21.56
C ARG A 53 -1.79 -10.28 22.75
N ASP A 54 -1.41 -11.55 22.84
CA ASP A 54 -0.69 -12.08 23.99
C ASP A 54 0.77 -12.37 23.65
N TYR A 55 1.58 -12.48 24.71
CA TYR A 55 2.92 -13.04 24.60
C TYR A 55 2.89 -14.48 24.08
N HIS A 56 4.04 -14.93 23.58
CA HIS A 56 4.27 -16.29 23.11
C HIS A 56 3.40 -16.69 21.92
N PHE A 57 2.99 -15.73 21.09
CA PHE A 57 2.32 -15.98 19.81
C PHE A 57 0.95 -16.67 19.99
N THR A 58 0.17 -16.15 20.95
CA THR A 58 -1.16 -16.67 21.34
C THR A 58 -2.20 -15.54 21.39
N GLY A 59 -3.44 -15.85 21.79
CA GLY A 59 -4.49 -14.83 21.95
C GLY A 59 -5.16 -14.34 20.68
N GLY A 60 -4.77 -14.86 19.51
CA GLY A 60 -5.23 -14.40 18.22
C GLY A 60 -4.76 -12.98 17.90
N GLY A 61 -5.32 -12.39 16.85
CA GLY A 61 -5.05 -11.01 16.48
C GLY A 61 -5.27 -10.71 15.01
N ILE A 62 -4.36 -9.93 14.43
CA ILE A 62 -4.46 -9.44 13.05
C ILE A 62 -3.33 -10.01 12.20
N ALA A 63 -3.69 -10.47 11.00
CA ALA A 63 -2.75 -10.95 10.00
C ALA A 63 -2.76 -10.05 8.75
N LEU A 64 -1.55 -9.72 8.28
CA LEU A 64 -1.26 -8.88 7.12
C LEU A 64 -0.44 -9.65 6.09
N LYS A 65 -0.59 -9.29 4.83
CA LYS A 65 0.22 -9.76 3.69
C LYS A 65 1.32 -8.76 3.34
N ALA A 66 2.29 -9.22 2.55
CA ALA A 66 3.26 -8.32 1.94
C ALA A 66 2.53 -7.23 1.12
N GLY A 67 2.98 -5.98 1.25
CA GLY A 67 2.34 -4.80 0.65
C GLY A 67 1.17 -4.19 1.45
N ASP A 68 0.65 -4.87 2.48
CA ASP A 68 -0.44 -4.31 3.30
C ASP A 68 0.06 -3.15 4.18
N HIS A 69 -0.83 -2.19 4.44
CA HIS A 69 -0.58 -1.05 5.30
C HIS A 69 -1.82 -0.70 6.11
N LEU A 70 -1.68 -0.71 7.44
CA LEU A 70 -2.69 -0.26 8.38
C LEU A 70 -2.21 1.00 9.07
N PRO A 71 -2.64 2.19 8.59
CA PRO A 71 -2.25 3.44 9.20
C PRO A 71 -2.84 3.61 10.60
N TRP A 72 -3.88 2.86 10.97
CA TRP A 72 -4.42 2.91 12.32
C TRP A 72 -5.04 1.56 12.71
N LEU A 73 -4.46 0.90 13.70
CA LEU A 73 -4.92 -0.39 14.21
C LEU A 73 -6.26 -0.30 14.95
N GLY A 74 -6.62 0.89 15.45
CA GLY A 74 -7.92 1.12 16.11
C GLY A 74 -9.13 0.92 15.19
N ALA A 75 -8.97 1.09 13.87
CA ALA A 75 -10.02 0.77 12.89
C ALA A 75 -10.43 -0.72 12.91
N TYR A 76 -9.58 -1.58 13.48
CA TYR A 76 -9.77 -3.02 13.60
C TYR A 76 -9.88 -3.49 15.06
N GLY A 77 -10.00 -2.55 16.02
CA GLY A 77 -10.07 -2.86 17.44
C GLY A 77 -8.80 -3.48 18.03
N PHE A 78 -7.64 -3.14 17.45
CA PHE A 78 -6.33 -3.72 17.81
C PHE A 78 -5.26 -2.66 18.16
N ASN A 79 -5.68 -1.42 18.39
CA ASN A 79 -4.76 -0.37 18.87
C ASN A 79 -4.26 -0.74 20.25
N ASP A 80 -2.96 -0.67 20.49
CA ASP A 80 -2.39 -0.87 21.82
C ASP A 80 -2.79 -2.25 22.40
N GLN A 81 -2.71 -3.29 21.57
CA GLN A 81 -3.02 -4.67 21.97
C GLN A 81 -1.89 -5.64 21.66
N MET A 82 -0.87 -5.24 20.89
CA MET A 82 0.16 -6.19 20.46
C MET A 82 1.14 -6.48 21.58
N SER A 83 1.30 -7.77 21.91
CA SER A 83 2.31 -8.26 22.86
C SER A 83 3.36 -9.17 22.20
N SER A 84 3.07 -9.73 21.03
CA SER A 84 4.06 -10.47 20.24
C SER A 84 3.75 -10.45 18.75
N TRP A 85 4.73 -10.78 17.92
CA TRP A 85 4.53 -10.87 16.46
C TRP A 85 5.35 -12.01 15.84
N SER A 86 4.87 -12.49 14.69
CA SER A 86 5.60 -13.40 13.79
C SER A 86 5.51 -12.91 12.36
N ASN A 87 6.61 -12.93 11.61
CA ASN A 87 6.60 -12.49 10.22
C ASN A 87 7.08 -13.61 9.29
N ASP A 88 6.17 -14.13 8.47
CA ASP A 88 6.44 -15.09 7.41
C ASP A 88 5.99 -14.57 6.03
N THR A 89 5.89 -13.25 5.86
CA THR A 89 5.41 -12.63 4.62
C THR A 89 6.38 -12.77 3.44
N GLY A 90 7.66 -13.04 3.70
CA GLY A 90 8.74 -12.90 2.71
C GLY A 90 9.36 -11.50 2.64
N SER A 91 8.82 -10.52 3.38
CA SER A 91 9.26 -9.12 3.38
C SER A 91 9.55 -8.60 4.79
N VAL A 92 10.32 -7.51 4.89
CA VAL A 92 10.42 -6.75 6.14
C VAL A 92 9.15 -5.92 6.31
N CYS A 93 8.59 -5.95 7.52
CA CYS A 93 7.51 -5.08 7.94
C CYS A 93 7.98 -4.16 9.08
N TYR A 94 7.14 -3.22 9.46
CA TYR A 94 7.40 -2.25 10.51
C TYR A 94 6.12 -1.99 11.29
N TRP A 95 6.25 -1.80 12.60
CA TRP A 95 5.17 -1.26 13.43
C TRP A 95 5.64 0.00 14.14
N TRP A 96 4.67 0.81 14.56
CA TRP A 96 4.90 2.10 15.19
C TRP A 96 4.02 2.29 16.41
N THR A 97 4.53 3.02 17.41
CA THR A 97 3.80 3.31 18.65
C THR A 97 2.60 4.23 18.43
N ASP A 98 2.64 5.05 17.38
CA ASP A 98 1.57 5.98 17.07
C ASP A 98 0.91 5.62 15.73
N ALA A 99 -0.30 6.16 15.51
CA ALA A 99 -0.98 6.01 14.24
C ALA A 99 -0.20 6.72 13.11
N TYR A 100 -0.49 6.33 11.86
CA TYR A 100 0.03 6.89 10.62
C TYR A 100 1.55 6.85 10.50
N SER A 101 2.18 5.77 10.98
CA SER A 101 3.64 5.59 11.03
C SER A 101 4.37 6.65 11.87
N GLY A 102 3.71 7.18 12.91
CA GLY A 102 4.29 8.15 13.86
C GLY A 102 5.03 7.50 15.03
N GLY A 103 5.57 8.30 15.94
CA GLY A 103 6.21 7.78 17.15
C GLY A 103 7.48 6.94 16.89
N VAL A 104 7.75 5.97 17.76
CA VAL A 104 8.91 5.07 17.63
C VAL A 104 8.57 3.94 16.68
N GLY A 105 9.44 3.72 15.69
CA GLY A 105 9.31 2.64 14.71
C GLY A 105 10.19 1.44 15.04
N HIS A 106 9.68 0.24 14.75
CA HIS A 106 10.34 -1.02 15.04
C HIS A 106 10.34 -1.95 13.82
N ASP A 107 11.49 -2.54 13.53
CA ASP A 107 11.65 -3.50 12.44
C ASP A 107 11.02 -4.85 12.80
N ILE A 108 10.25 -5.40 11.87
CA ILE A 108 9.68 -6.74 11.92
C ILE A 108 10.34 -7.56 10.80
N LYS A 109 11.48 -8.19 11.11
CA LYS A 109 12.26 -8.96 10.14
C LYS A 109 11.52 -10.24 9.70
N ASN A 110 11.57 -10.55 8.41
CA ASN A 110 11.04 -11.80 7.88
C ASN A 110 11.74 -13.03 8.51
N GLY A 111 10.96 -14.06 8.85
CA GLY A 111 11.42 -15.28 9.49
C GLY A 111 11.51 -15.20 11.02
N TYR A 112 11.28 -14.05 11.62
CA TYR A 112 11.41 -13.85 13.07
C TYR A 112 10.06 -13.98 13.79
N ARG A 113 10.15 -14.40 15.06
CA ARG A 113 9.05 -14.36 16.03
C ARG A 113 9.58 -13.70 17.30
N VAL A 114 8.91 -12.65 17.78
CA VAL A 114 9.40 -11.82 18.89
C VAL A 114 8.27 -11.50 19.86
N ASN A 115 8.54 -11.72 21.15
CA ASN A 115 7.82 -11.07 22.23
C ASN A 115 8.36 -9.65 22.38
N VAL A 116 7.50 -8.64 22.36
CA VAL A 116 7.96 -7.25 22.52
C VAL A 116 8.51 -7.03 23.93
N LEU A 117 9.30 -5.97 24.14
CA LEU A 117 9.77 -5.66 25.48
C LEU A 117 8.57 -5.31 26.39
N PRO A 118 8.67 -5.53 27.72
CA PRO A 118 7.59 -5.14 28.64
C PRO A 118 7.21 -3.66 28.54
N SER A 119 8.15 -2.78 28.21
CA SER A 119 7.91 -1.33 27.99
C SER A 119 7.24 -1.01 26.65
N GLU A 120 7.21 -1.95 25.72
CA GLU A 120 6.62 -1.82 24.38
C GLU A 120 5.29 -2.57 24.27
N ASN A 121 4.91 -3.34 25.31
CA ASN A 121 3.68 -4.11 25.33
C ASN A 121 2.47 -3.19 25.17
N ASP A 122 1.53 -3.59 24.31
CA ASP A 122 0.29 -2.85 24.12
C ASP A 122 0.54 -1.39 23.70
N THR A 123 1.51 -1.16 22.81
CA THR A 123 1.80 0.19 22.29
C THR A 123 1.65 0.33 20.78
N ALA A 124 1.47 -0.78 20.03
CA ALA A 124 1.41 -0.71 18.58
C ALA A 124 0.10 -0.03 18.11
N SER A 125 0.25 1.02 17.30
CA SER A 125 -0.89 1.79 16.76
C SER A 125 -0.94 1.82 15.22
N SER A 126 0.16 1.52 14.52
CA SER A 126 0.16 1.34 13.05
C SER A 126 1.22 0.35 12.56
N VAL A 127 1.01 -0.22 11.37
CA VAL A 127 1.87 -1.28 10.80
C VAL A 127 1.90 -1.24 9.28
N ARG A 128 3.04 -1.57 8.68
CA ARG A 128 3.23 -1.65 7.22
C ARG A 128 4.17 -2.79 6.83
N CYS A 129 3.78 -3.54 5.81
CA CYS A 129 4.62 -4.52 5.13
C CYS A 129 4.98 -4.05 3.73
N TYR A 130 6.22 -4.25 3.30
CA TYR A 130 6.71 -3.88 1.97
C TYR A 130 6.61 -5.01 0.95
#